data_AF-A0A640P5S1-F1
#
_entry.id   AF-A0A640P5S1-F1
#
_cell.length_a   1.000
_cell.length_b   1.000
_cell.length_c   1.000
_cell.angle_alpha   90.00
_cell.angle_beta   90.00
_cell.angle_gamma   90.00
#
_symmetry.space_group_name_H-M   'P 1'
#
loop_
_entity.id
_entity.type
_entity.pdbx_description
1 polymer ?
#
loop_
_entity_poly.entity_id
_entity_poly.type
_entity_poly.pdbx_seq_one_letter_code
_entity_poly.pdbx_strand_id
1 'polypeptide(L)' 'MGKQTVAEFVVDNATAEVLRDLKVDFGQGFALDKPKPLAHRVQWRVKLASA' A
#
# COMPACT_ATOMS: atom_id res chain seq x y z
N MET A 1 7.21 -21.28 -4.74
CA MET A 1 8.28 -20.31 -5.04
C MET A 1 8.67 -19.40 -3.86
N GLY A 2 7.90 -19.35 -2.74
CA GLY A 2 8.35 -18.70 -1.49
C GLY A 2 8.69 -17.21 -1.60
N LYS A 3 8.13 -16.53 -2.61
CA LYS A 3 8.33 -15.10 -2.86
C LYS A 3 7.10 -14.32 -2.40
N GLN A 4 7.34 -13.08 -2.01
CA GLN A 4 6.28 -12.10 -1.79
C GLN A 4 5.97 -11.38 -3.11
N THR A 5 4.73 -10.97 -3.27
CA THR A 5 4.17 -10.34 -4.46
C THR A 5 3.71 -8.91 -4.16
N VAL A 6 3.94 -8.01 -5.11
CA VAL A 6 3.51 -6.61 -5.04
C VAL A 6 2.73 -6.32 -6.31
N ALA A 7 1.46 -5.94 -6.19
CA ALA A 7 0.68 -5.43 -7.30
C ALA A 7 0.82 -3.90 -7.40
N GLU A 8 1.29 -3.41 -8.55
CA GLU A 8 1.39 -1.99 -8.84
C GLU A 8 0.16 -1.49 -9.61
N PHE A 9 -0.08 -0.18 -9.58
CA PHE A 9 -1.18 0.50 -10.28
C PHE A 9 -2.59 0.08 -9.82
N VAL A 10 -2.79 -0.16 -8.52
CA VAL A 10 -4.13 -0.41 -7.96
C VAL A 10 -4.93 0.90 -7.88
N VAL A 11 -5.86 1.12 -8.80
CA VAL A 11 -6.56 2.43 -8.95
C VAL A 11 -7.90 2.49 -8.22
N ASP A 12 -8.55 1.35 -7.96
CA ASP A 12 -9.83 1.29 -7.25
C ASP A 12 -9.90 0.17 -6.19
N ASN A 13 -10.93 0.27 -5.34
CA ASN A 13 -11.15 -0.67 -4.23
C ASN A 13 -11.55 -2.07 -4.72
N ALA A 14 -12.32 -2.16 -5.81
CA ALA A 14 -12.74 -3.45 -6.35
C ALA A 14 -11.53 -4.29 -6.81
N THR A 15 -10.56 -3.64 -7.47
CA THR A 15 -9.28 -4.25 -7.85
C THR A 15 -8.49 -4.68 -6.62
N ALA A 16 -8.45 -3.84 -5.56
CA ALA A 16 -7.76 -4.17 -4.32
C ALA A 16 -8.37 -5.40 -3.60
N GLU A 17 -9.69 -5.53 -3.63
CA GLU A 17 -10.42 -6.68 -3.07
C GLU A 17 -10.08 -7.97 -3.82
N VAL A 18 -10.14 -7.95 -5.15
CA VAL A 18 -9.78 -9.11 -5.98
C VAL A 18 -8.32 -9.53 -5.76
N LEU A 19 -7.38 -8.58 -5.70
CA LEU A 19 -5.97 -8.88 -5.45
C LEU A 19 -5.75 -9.53 -4.07
N ARG A 20 -6.51 -9.11 -3.06
CA ARG A 20 -6.49 -9.72 -1.72
C ARG A 20 -7.01 -11.16 -1.75
N ASP A 21 -8.08 -11.41 -2.48
CA ASP A 21 -8.66 -12.75 -2.64
C ASP A 21 -7.69 -13.70 -3.37
N LEU A 22 -6.95 -13.18 -4.35
CA LEU A 22 -5.87 -13.87 -5.06
C LEU A 22 -4.61 -14.08 -4.22
N LYS A 23 -4.58 -13.65 -2.96
CA LYS A 23 -3.45 -13.75 -2.03
C LYS A 23 -2.20 -13.01 -2.48
N VAL A 24 -2.38 -11.87 -3.16
CA VAL A 24 -1.28 -10.92 -3.37
C VAL A 24 -0.88 -10.30 -2.02
N ASP A 25 0.41 -10.25 -1.72
CA ASP A 25 0.91 -9.89 -0.39
C ASP A 25 0.83 -8.38 -0.11
N PHE A 26 1.16 -7.56 -1.12
CA PHE A 26 1.18 -6.10 -1.01
C PHE A 26 0.62 -5.42 -2.26
N GLY A 27 0.25 -4.14 -2.11
CA GLY A 27 -0.22 -3.33 -3.22
C GLY A 27 0.31 -1.89 -3.15
N GLN A 28 0.48 -1.29 -4.32
CA GLN A 28 0.71 0.14 -4.50
C GLN A 28 -0.22 0.68 -5.58
N GLY A 29 -0.85 1.83 -5.30
CA GLY A 29 -1.69 2.51 -6.27
C GLY A 29 -2.59 3.54 -5.60
N PHE A 30 -3.26 4.35 -6.42
CA PHE A 30 -4.03 5.50 -5.94
C PHE A 30 -5.29 5.12 -5.14
N ALA A 31 -5.73 3.85 -5.19
CA ALA A 31 -6.74 3.32 -4.27
C ALA A 31 -6.25 3.27 -2.81
N LEU A 32 -4.94 3.07 -2.61
CA LEU A 32 -4.34 2.85 -1.28
C LEU A 32 -3.79 4.15 -0.71
N ASP A 33 -2.93 4.83 -1.47
CA ASP A 33 -2.43 6.16 -1.14
C ASP A 33 -1.76 6.80 -2.35
N LYS A 34 -1.54 8.12 -2.29
CA LYS A 34 -0.77 8.84 -3.31
C LYS A 34 0.73 8.82 -2.95
N PRO A 35 1.64 8.85 -3.95
CA PRO A 35 3.04 9.16 -3.72
C PRO A 35 3.16 10.50 -2.99
N LYS A 36 3.99 10.54 -1.95
CA LYS A 36 4.16 11.72 -1.09
C LYS A 36 5.64 12.10 -1.00
N PRO A 37 5.96 13.40 -0.87
CA PRO A 37 7.32 13.85 -0.62
C PRO A 37 7.94 13.21 0.62
N LEU A 38 9.27 13.11 0.66
CA LEU A 38 9.98 12.46 1.76
C LEU A 38 9.67 13.07 3.13
N ALA A 39 9.40 14.38 3.21
CA ALA A 39 9.01 15.05 4.46
C ALA A 39 7.79 14.41 5.14
N HIS A 40 6.87 13.83 4.38
CA HIS A 40 5.70 13.13 4.91
C HIS A 40 6.09 11.86 5.70
N ARG A 41 7.22 11.22 5.40
CA ARG A 41 7.71 10.06 6.19
C ARG A 41 8.12 10.43 7.61
N VAL A 42 8.65 11.65 7.83
CA VAL A 42 9.05 12.11 9.17
C VAL A 42 7.80 12.29 10.04
N GLN A 43 6.76 12.90 9.49
CA GLN A 43 5.47 13.08 10.17
C GLN A 43 4.81 11.74 10.50
N TRP A 44 4.90 10.76 9.58
CA TRP A 44 4.31 9.44 9.79
C TRP A 44 4.93 8.68 10.97
N ARG A 45 6.26 8.74 11.13
CA ARG A 45 6.95 8.11 12.27
C ARG A 45 6.55 8.71 13.61
N VAL A 46 6.36 10.03 13.69
CA VAL A 46 5.92 10.70 14.92
C VAL A 46 4.51 10.23 15.32
N LYS A 47 3.61 10.10 14.34
CA LYS A 47 2.23 9.69 14.57
C LYS A 47 2.12 8.24 15.06
N LEU A 48 2.90 7.33 14.50
CA LEU A 48 2.95 5.93 14.94
C LEU A 48 3.57 5.76 16.33
N ALA A 49 4.57 6.57 16.70
CA ALA A 49 5.20 6.49 18.01
C ALA A 49 4.32 7.08 19.14
N SER A 50 3.22 7.74 18.78
CA SER A 50 2.29 8.40 19.70
C SER A 50 0.96 7.65 19.84
N ALA A 51 0.84 6.48 19.22
CA ALA A 51 -0.33 5.59 19.23
C ALA A 51 0.04 4.27 19.92
#